data_AF-A0A959SEK9-F1
#
_entry.id   AF-A0A959SEK9-F1
#
_cell.length_a   1.000
_cell.length_b   1.000
_cell.length_c   1.000
_cell.angle_alpha   90.00
_cell.angle_beta   90.00
_cell.angle_gamma   90.00
#
_symmetry.space_group_name_H-M   'P 1'
#
loop_
_entity.id
_entity.type
_entity.pdbx_description
1 polymer ?
#
loop_
_entity_poly.entity_id
_entity_poly.type
_entity_poly.pdbx_seq_one_letter_code
_entity_poly.pdbx_strand_id
1 'polypeptide(L)'
;MFTGIIEAVGEVVAVRNEGSNRNFTIRAAMASELKVDQSIAHEGVCLTVVSIAADRYEVTAVKETLDRTNLGGWEVGSLVNLERCLRLGDRLDGHMVQGHVDTT
;
A
#
# COMPACT_ATOMS: atom_id res chain seq x y z
N MET A 1 1.50 -9.68 -6.99
CA MET A 1 1.91 -9.22 -8.33
C MET A 1 0.89 -8.21 -8.81
N PHE A 2 1.37 -7.16 -9.46
CA PHE A 2 0.61 -5.99 -9.89
C PHE A 2 0.86 -5.72 -11.38
N THR A 3 0.15 -4.76 -11.93
CA THR A 3 0.18 -4.38 -13.35
C THR A 3 0.87 -3.04 -13.60
N GLY A 4 1.03 -2.22 -12.56
CA GLY A 4 1.54 -0.84 -12.66
C GLY A 4 0.47 0.16 -13.12
N ILE A 5 -0.82 -0.22 -13.07
CA ILE A 5 -1.94 0.66 -13.38
C ILE A 5 -2.61 1.05 -12.06
N ILE A 6 -2.50 2.33 -11.71
CA ILE A 6 -3.07 2.86 -10.46
C ILE A 6 -4.60 2.84 -10.54
N GLU A 7 -5.23 2.23 -9.53
CA GLU A 7 -6.69 2.10 -9.45
C GLU A 7 -7.34 3.22 -8.64
N ALA A 8 -6.63 3.74 -7.63
CA ALA A 8 -7.14 4.76 -6.75
C ALA A 8 -6.02 5.59 -6.14
N VAL A 9 -6.39 6.75 -5.59
CA VAL A 9 -5.55 7.54 -4.69
C VAL A 9 -6.12 7.42 -3.29
N GLY A 10 -5.27 7.03 -2.33
CA GLY A 10 -5.59 6.99 -0.91
C GLY A 10 -5.00 8.18 -0.16
N GLU A 11 -5.49 8.41 1.06
CA GLU A 11 -4.99 9.43 1.98
C GLU A 11 -4.42 8.77 3.24
N VAL A 12 -3.20 9.12 3.64
CA VAL A 12 -2.64 8.72 4.93
C VAL A 12 -3.35 9.50 6.03
N VAL A 13 -4.12 8.82 6.88
CA VAL A 13 -4.93 9.47 7.94
C VAL A 13 -4.35 9.27 9.34
N ALA A 14 -3.44 8.31 9.52
CA ALA A 14 -2.67 8.15 10.73
C ALA A 14 -1.32 7.50 10.46
N VAL A 15 -0.32 7.87 11.24
CA VAL A 15 1.00 7.25 11.23
C VAL A 15 1.41 6.94 12.67
N ARG A 16 1.82 5.69 12.93
CA ARG A 16 2.32 5.26 14.24
C ARG A 16 3.67 4.58 14.07
N ASN A 17 4.64 4.99 14.87
CA ASN A 17 5.95 4.35 14.89
C ASN A 17 5.94 3.22 15.93
N GLU A 18 6.47 2.06 15.57
CA GLU A 18 6.55 0.87 16.42
C GLU A 18 7.94 0.26 16.28
N GLY A 19 8.84 0.62 17.20
CA GLY A 19 10.25 0.26 17.09
C GLY A 19 10.87 0.81 15.80
N SER A 20 11.35 -0.09 14.93
CA SER A 20 11.91 0.25 13.62
C SER A 20 10.87 0.30 12.49
N ASN A 21 9.60 0.00 12.78
CA ASN A 21 8.53 -0.09 11.80
C ASN A 21 7.62 1.13 11.87
N ARG A 22 6.86 1.36 10.80
CA ARG A 22 5.81 2.37 10.76
C ARG A 22 4.51 1.75 10.31
N ASN A 23 3.45 1.98 11.08
CA ASN A 23 2.09 1.59 10.75
C ASN A 23 1.37 2.79 10.13
N PHE A 24 0.84 2.60 8.93
CA PHE A 24 0.09 3.61 8.20
C PHE A 24 -1.37 3.21 8.16
N THR A 25 -2.26 4.14 8.53
CA THR A 25 -3.69 4.01 8.28
C THR A 25 -4.02 4.81 7.03
N ILE A 26 -4.56 4.14 6.01
CA ILE A 26 -4.90 4.70 4.71
C ILE A 26 -6.42 4.72 4.58
N ARG A 27 -6.99 5.89 4.25
CA ARG A 27 -8.38 6.03 3.80
C ARG A 27 -8.42 5.86 2.29
N ALA A 28 -9.29 5.00 1.78
CA ALA A 28 -9.46 4.79 0.35
C ALA A 28 -10.86 4.24 0.05
N ALA A 29 -11.42 4.62 -1.11
CA ALA A 29 -12.74 4.14 -1.54
C ALA A 29 -12.80 2.59 -1.67
N MET A 30 -11.67 1.97 -2.01
CA MET A 30 -11.55 0.52 -2.14
C MET A 30 -11.50 -0.24 -0.80
N ALA A 31 -11.35 0.45 0.34
CA ALA A 31 -11.09 -0.17 1.64
C ALA A 31 -12.15 -1.21 2.05
N SER A 32 -13.43 -0.94 1.73
CA SER A 32 -14.54 -1.84 2.05
C SER A 32 -14.54 -3.16 1.25
N GLU A 33 -13.78 -3.23 0.16
CA GLU A 33 -13.63 -4.44 -0.65
C GLU A 33 -12.42 -5.29 -0.25
N LEU A 34 -11.56 -4.76 0.62
CA LEU A 34 -10.34 -5.42 1.06
C LEU A 34 -10.62 -6.49 2.11
N LYS A 35 -9.66 -7.39 2.27
CA LYS A 35 -9.61 -8.35 3.37
C LYS A 35 -8.25 -8.27 4.06
N VAL A 36 -8.21 -8.60 5.35
CA VAL A 36 -6.96 -8.81 6.06
C VAL A 36 -6.14 -9.88 5.31
N ASP A 37 -4.82 -9.72 5.35
CA ASP A 37 -3.84 -10.54 4.63
C ASP A 37 -3.82 -10.36 3.10
N GLN A 38 -4.58 -9.40 2.54
CA GLN A 38 -4.43 -9.02 1.13
C GLN A 38 -3.25 -8.09 0.93
N SER A 39 -2.58 -8.26 -0.21
CA SER A 39 -1.49 -7.39 -0.66
C SER A 39 -2.01 -6.27 -1.55
N ILE A 40 -1.61 -5.04 -1.23
CA ILE A 40 -1.91 -3.81 -1.97
C ILE A 40 -0.59 -3.08 -2.22
N ALA A 41 -0.41 -2.58 -3.44
CA ALA A 41 0.72 -1.72 -3.76
C ALA A 41 0.39 -0.27 -3.38
N HIS A 42 1.31 0.38 -2.68
CA HIS A 42 1.21 1.77 -2.25
C HIS A 42 2.44 2.52 -2.77
N GLU A 43 2.28 3.44 -3.71
CA GLU A 43 3.41 4.02 -4.46
C GLU A 43 4.36 2.95 -5.03
N GLY A 44 3.79 1.84 -5.52
CA GLY A 44 4.55 0.70 -6.03
C GLY A 44 5.12 -0.24 -4.96
N VAL A 45 4.93 0.03 -3.67
CA VAL A 45 5.38 -0.83 -2.56
C VAL A 45 4.28 -1.78 -2.11
N CYS A 46 4.51 -3.08 -2.23
CA CYS A 46 3.60 -4.11 -1.75
C CYS A 46 3.59 -4.15 -0.22
N LEU A 47 2.44 -3.88 0.38
CA LEU A 47 2.20 -4.05 1.81
C LEU A 47 0.95 -4.90 2.05
N THR A 48 0.94 -5.59 3.18
CA THR A 48 -0.16 -6.46 3.58
C THR A 48 -1.12 -5.72 4.51
N VAL A 49 -2.42 -5.82 4.21
CA VAL A 49 -3.48 -5.27 5.06
C VAL A 49 -3.53 -6.00 6.40
N VAL A 50 -3.32 -5.27 7.50
CA VAL A 50 -3.33 -5.83 8.87
C VAL A 50 -4.65 -5.59 9.60
N SER A 51 -5.39 -4.53 9.25
CA SER A 51 -6.71 -4.25 9.81
C SER A 51 -7.56 -3.42 8.84
N ILE A 52 -8.89 -3.49 8.98
CA ILE A 52 -9.86 -2.75 8.16
C ILE A 52 -10.93 -2.17 9.08
N ALA A 53 -11.29 -0.91 8.86
CA ALA A 53 -12.36 -0.22 9.56
C ALA A 53 -13.10 0.73 8.60
N ALA A 54 -14.25 0.30 8.08
CA ALA A 54 -15.10 1.07 7.16
C ALA A 54 -14.35 1.57 5.91
N ASP A 55 -13.99 2.86 5.87
CA ASP A 55 -13.36 3.56 4.75
C ASP A 55 -11.82 3.55 4.80
N ARG A 56 -11.24 2.87 5.79
CA ARG A 56 -9.80 2.84 6.03
C ARG A 56 -9.28 1.45 6.35
N TYR A 57 -8.00 1.26 6.09
CA TYR A 57 -7.26 0.05 6.43
C TYR A 57 -5.86 0.40 6.93
N GLU A 58 -5.21 -0.54 7.59
CA GLU A 58 -3.86 -0.37 8.13
C GLU A 58 -2.88 -1.32 7.45
N VAL A 59 -1.65 -0.84 7.29
CA VAL A 59 -0.50 -1.60 6.79
C VAL A 59 0.74 -1.26 7.62
N THR A 60 1.68 -2.20 7.69
CA THR A 60 2.96 -2.02 8.39
C THR A 60 4.11 -2.02 7.38
N ALA A 61 4.89 -0.95 7.36
CA ALA A 61 6.17 -0.89 6.66
C ALA A 61 7.30 -1.24 7.64
N VAL A 62 8.05 -2.28 7.29
CA VAL A 62 9.23 -2.71 8.04
C VAL A 62 10.44 -1.86 7.70
N LYS A 63 11.49 -1.93 8.53
CA LYS A 63 12.71 -1.14 8.35
C LYS A 63 13.29 -1.17 6.92
N GLU A 64 13.48 -2.34 6.33
CA GLU A 64 14.04 -2.46 4.97
C GLU A 64 13.16 -1.69 3.96
N THR A 65 11.84 -1.84 4.05
CA THR A 65 10.91 -1.09 3.21
C THR A 65 11.06 0.41 3.39
N LEU A 66 11.18 0.88 4.63
CA LEU A 66 11.35 2.30 4.92
C LEU A 66 12.69 2.84 4.41
N ASP A 67 13.75 2.04 4.48
CA ASP A 67 15.10 2.43 4.04
C ASP A 67 15.22 2.47 2.50
N ARG A 68 14.43 1.67 1.77
CA ARG A 68 14.49 1.53 0.30
C ARG A 68 13.50 2.41 -0.46
N THR A 69 12.55 3.03 0.23
CA THR A 69 11.38 3.65 -0.39
C THR A 69 11.08 5.04 0.19
N ASN A 70 10.20 5.79 -0.47
CA ASN A 70 9.79 7.10 0.02
C ASN A 70 8.78 7.05 1.18
N LEU A 71 8.34 5.86 1.61
CA LEU A 71 7.35 5.69 2.69
C LEU A 71 7.83 6.29 4.02
N GLY A 72 9.15 6.39 4.23
CA GLY A 72 9.74 7.10 5.37
C GLY A 72 9.32 8.57 5.48
N GLY A 73 9.00 9.21 4.36
CA GLY A 73 8.56 10.60 4.29
C GLY A 73 7.05 10.82 4.42
N TRP A 74 6.25 9.75 4.54
CA TRP A 74 4.80 9.91 4.63
C TRP A 74 4.36 10.51 5.96
N GLU A 75 3.45 11.47 5.86
CA GLU A 75 2.81 12.20 6.94
C GLU A 75 1.28 12.16 6.78
N VAL A 76 0.54 12.50 7.84
CA VAL A 76 -0.93 12.62 7.76
C VAL A 76 -1.30 13.67 6.71
N GLY A 77 -2.23 13.33 5.81
CA GLY A 77 -2.63 14.11 4.65
C GLY A 77 -1.85 13.79 3.37
N SER A 78 -0.83 12.93 3.42
CA SER A 78 -0.14 12.47 2.20
C SER A 78 -1.10 11.70 1.31
N LEU A 79 -1.10 12.01 0.01
CA LEU A 79 -1.83 11.27 -1.00
C LEU A 79 -0.93 10.20 -1.62
N VAL A 80 -1.45 8.99 -1.79
CA VAL A 80 -0.67 7.84 -2.26
C VAL A 80 -1.41 7.06 -3.35
N ASN A 81 -0.70 6.65 -4.38
CA ASN A 81 -1.17 5.77 -5.43
C ASN A 81 -1.41 4.35 -4.90
N LEU A 82 -2.57 3.78 -5.22
CA LEU A 82 -2.99 2.44 -4.77
C LEU A 82 -3.33 1.53 -5.94
N GLU A 83 -2.90 0.27 -5.85
CA GLU A 83 -3.21 -0.79 -6.81
C GLU A 83 -3.41 -2.14 -6.08
N ARG A 84 -4.48 -2.87 -6.41
CA ARG A 84 -4.73 -4.21 -5.87
C ARG A 84 -3.87 -5.24 -6.58
N CYS A 85 -3.54 -6.31 -5.87
CA CYS A 85 -2.96 -7.48 -6.50
C CYS A 85 -3.86 -8.01 -7.63
N LEU A 86 -3.23 -8.35 -8.75
CA LEU A 86 -3.87 -8.97 -9.91
C LEU A 86 -4.59 -10.25 -9.51
N ARG A 87 -5.86 -10.44 -9.92
CA ARG A 87 -6.55 -11.72 -9.77
C ARG A 87 -6.19 -12.65 -10.92
N LEU A 88 -6.15 -13.95 -10.64
CA LEU A 88 -5.90 -14.94 -11.68
C LEU A 88 -7.01 -14.87 -12.74
N GLY A 89 -6.62 -14.69 -14.00
CA GLY A 89 -7.54 -14.54 -15.13
C GLY A 89 -7.88 -13.11 -15.51
N ASP A 90 -7.43 -12.11 -14.74
CA ASP A 90 -7.53 -10.70 -15.12
C ASP A 90 -6.55 -10.35 -16.25
N ARG A 91 -6.82 -9.24 -16.94
CA ARG A 91 -5.96 -8.71 -17.99
C ARG A 91 -4.70 -8.08 -17.39
N LEU A 92 -3.56 -8.34 -17.99
CA LEU A 92 -2.30 -7.64 -17.71
C LEU A 92 -2.11 -6.53 -18.75
N ASP A 93 -2.90 -5.45 -18.64
CA ASP A 93 -2.85 -4.34 -19.63
C ASP A 93 -1.61 -3.43 -19.45
N GLY A 94 -0.93 -3.52 -18.29
CA GLY A 94 0.37 -2.90 -18.04
C GLY A 94 1.54 -3.87 -18.22
N HIS A 95 2.34 -4.07 -17.18
CA HIS A 95 3.43 -5.05 -17.16
C HIS A 95 3.56 -5.69 -15.77
N MET A 96 4.38 -6.74 -15.66
CA MET A 96 4.56 -7.42 -14.38
C MET A 96 5.32 -6.52 -13.38
N VAL A 97 4.61 -6.06 -12.36
CA VAL A 97 5.19 -5.31 -11.24
C VAL A 97 5.18 -6.22 -10.00
N GLN A 98 6.34 -6.37 -9.36
CA GLN A 98 6.46 -7.24 -8.18
C GLN A 98 5.93 -6.56 -6.92
N GLY A 99 6.13 -5.25 -6.80
CA GLY A 99 5.86 -4.47 -5.60
C GLY A 99 7.03 -4.43 -4.61
N HIS A 100 8.24 -4.83 -5.03
CA HIS A 100 9.49 -4.63 -4.28
C HIS A 100 10.27 -3.52 -4.98
N VAL A 101 10.42 -2.39 -4.31
CA VAL A 101 11.16 -1.23 -4.84
C VAL A 101 12.63 -1.40 -4.51
N ASP A 102 13.50 -1.21 -5.51
CA ASP A 102 14.95 -1.42 -5.38
C ASP A 102 15.68 -0.28 -4.65
N THR A 103 15.32 0.98 -4.96
CA THR A 103 15.89 2.20 -4.37
C THR A 103 15.03 3.42 -4.66
N THR A 104 15.24 4.50 -3.89
CA THR A 104 14.82 5.88 -4.20
C THR A 104 15.94 6.70 -4.82
#